data_AF-A0A9K3DYY7-F1
#
_entry.id   AF-A0A9K3DYY7-F1
#
_cell.length_a   1.000
_cell.length_b   1.000
_cell.length_c   1.000
_cell.angle_alpha   90.00
_cell.angle_beta   90.00
_cell.angle_gamma   90.00
#
_symmetry.space_group_name_H-M   'P 1'
#
loop_
_entity.id
_entity.type
_entity.pdbx_description
1 polymer ?
#
loop_
_entity_poly.entity_id
_entity_poly.type
_entity_poly.pdbx_seq_one_letter_code
_entity_poly.pdbx_strand_id
1 'polypeptide(L)'
;MYVTRSLSHYKTSPEALYHPPEGPNSGYLVIQDEESERHTFFGLFKDRYLVGLPFPQNKTLTTRYSSGVGQNQHTSFDEVVFIPVLNQPLSSNRYYAIKLHGSHKGYVYHT
;
A
#
# COMPACT_ATOMS: atom_id res chain seq x y z
N MET A 1 -3.38 15.12 -10.88
CA MET A 1 -4.52 14.84 -9.99
C MET A 1 -4.60 13.34 -9.73
N TYR A 2 -5.07 12.90 -8.56
CA TYR A 2 -5.25 11.46 -8.32
C TYR A 2 -6.61 10.96 -8.84
N VAL A 3 -6.60 9.78 -9.43
CA VAL A 3 -7.80 9.03 -9.85
C VAL A 3 -7.95 7.81 -8.95
N THR A 4 -9.14 7.62 -8.38
CA THR A 4 -9.43 6.49 -7.51
C THR A 4 -9.80 5.24 -8.32
N ARG A 5 -9.28 4.09 -7.91
CA ARG A 5 -9.56 2.77 -8.48
C ARG A 5 -9.76 1.76 -7.35
N SER A 6 -10.62 0.77 -7.53
CA SER A 6 -10.84 -0.27 -6.52
C SER A 6 -9.72 -1.31 -6.56
N LEU A 7 -9.44 -1.96 -5.43
CA LEU A 7 -8.45 -3.02 -5.37
C LEU A 7 -8.97 -4.29 -6.06
N SER A 8 -10.28 -4.55 -6.00
CA SER A 8 -10.93 -5.63 -6.77
C SER A 8 -10.67 -5.51 -8.28
N HIS A 9 -10.72 -4.30 -8.84
CA HIS A 9 -10.48 -4.06 -10.26
C HIS A 9 -9.12 -4.60 -10.72
N TYR A 10 -8.06 -4.32 -9.95
CA TYR A 10 -6.71 -4.79 -10.29
C TYR A 10 -6.49 -6.27 -10.03
N LYS A 11 -7.25 -6.89 -9.12
CA LYS A 11 -7.23 -8.34 -8.92
C LYS A 11 -7.84 -9.07 -10.12
N THR A 12 -8.94 -8.53 -10.67
CA THR A 12 -9.64 -9.10 -11.81
C THR A 12 -8.96 -8.78 -13.14
N SER A 13 -8.32 -7.61 -13.25
CA SER A 13 -7.59 -7.18 -14.44
C SER A 13 -6.16 -6.72 -14.07
N PRO A 14 -5.20 -7.66 -13.97
CA PRO A 14 -3.81 -7.33 -13.67
C PRO A 14 -3.17 -6.41 -14.72
N GLU A 15 -3.59 -6.49 -15.98
CA GLU A 15 -3.10 -5.64 -17.08
C GLU A 15 -3.35 -4.14 -16.83
N ALA A 16 -4.39 -3.79 -16.08
CA ALA A 16 -4.69 -2.41 -15.72
C ALA A 16 -3.55 -1.76 -14.89
N LEU A 17 -2.72 -2.56 -14.20
CA LEU A 17 -1.59 -2.04 -13.41
C LEU A 17 -0.50 -1.39 -14.26
N TYR A 18 -0.37 -1.76 -15.53
CA TYR A 18 0.66 -1.26 -16.44
C TYR A 18 0.27 0.03 -17.15
N HIS A 19 -1.01 0.41 -17.09
CA HIS A 19 -1.51 1.61 -17.75
C HIS A 19 -1.21 2.84 -16.88
N PRO A 20 -0.52 3.87 -17.41
CA PRO A 20 -0.27 5.10 -16.67
C PRO A 20 -1.57 5.89 -16.48
N PRO A 21 -1.63 6.78 -15.48
CA PRO A 21 -2.75 7.69 -15.28
C PRO A 21 -2.84 8.72 -16.40
N GLU A 22 -4.06 9.09 -16.77
CA GLU A 22 -4.31 10.06 -17.84
C GLU A 22 -3.97 11.49 -17.40
N GLY A 23 -3.25 12.21 -18.26
CA GLY A 23 -2.90 13.61 -18.08
C GLY A 23 -1.62 13.86 -17.25
N PRO A 24 -1.07 15.08 -17.34
CA PRO A 24 0.16 15.45 -16.65
C PRO A 24 -0.06 15.56 -15.14
N ASN A 25 0.96 15.15 -14.37
CA ASN A 25 0.97 15.15 -12.91
C ASN A 25 -0.19 14.38 -12.28
N SER A 26 -0.61 13.30 -12.94
CA SER A 26 -1.68 12.42 -12.49
C SER A 26 -1.16 11.16 -11.81
N GLY A 27 -1.97 10.56 -10.94
CA GLY A 27 -1.61 9.36 -10.17
C GLY A 27 -2.83 8.50 -9.89
N TYR A 28 -2.62 7.27 -9.42
CA TYR A 28 -3.71 6.43 -8.94
C TYR A 28 -3.77 6.41 -7.41
N LEU A 29 -4.98 6.33 -6.87
CA LEU A 29 -5.23 5.91 -5.50
C LEU A 29 -6.04 4.63 -5.56
N VAL A 30 -5.60 3.61 -4.84
CA VAL A 30 -6.25 2.32 -4.73
C VAL A 30 -7.04 2.27 -3.44
N ILE A 31 -8.32 1.92 -3.53
CA ILE A 31 -9.21 1.80 -2.39
C ILE A 31 -9.54 0.32 -2.20
N GLN A 32 -9.32 -0.21 -1.00
CA GLN A 32 -9.82 -1.52 -0.64
C GLN A 32 -11.34 -1.44 -0.48
N ASP A 33 -12.04 -1.98 -1.47
CA ASP A 33 -13.49 -2.13 -1.53
C ASP A 33 -13.93 -3.48 -0.94
N GLU A 34 -15.23 -3.65 -0.69
CA GLU A 34 -15.81 -4.82 -0.01
C GLU A 34 -15.51 -6.14 -0.74
N GLU A 35 -15.56 -6.17 -2.07
CA GLU A 35 -15.26 -7.36 -2.88
C GLU A 35 -13.79 -7.80 -2.71
N SER A 36 -12.91 -6.85 -2.40
CA SER A 36 -11.50 -7.09 -2.20
C SER A 36 -11.13 -7.46 -0.75
N GLU A 37 -12.08 -7.36 0.20
CA GLU A 37 -11.87 -7.74 1.60
C GLU A 37 -11.75 -9.27 1.73
N ARG A 38 -10.70 -9.71 2.43
CA ARG A 38 -10.48 -11.13 2.71
C ARG A 38 -10.90 -11.44 4.13
N HIS A 39 -11.47 -12.63 4.29
CA HIS A 39 -11.87 -13.13 5.59
C HIS A 39 -11.22 -14.48 5.84
N THR A 40 -10.82 -14.73 7.08
CA THR A 40 -10.30 -16.00 7.58
C THR A 40 -11.34 -16.68 8.46
N PHE A 41 -11.12 -17.96 8.75
CA PHE A 41 -11.98 -18.77 9.63
C PHE A 41 -13.46 -18.74 9.19
N PHE A 42 -13.73 -19.19 7.95
CA PHE A 42 -15.07 -19.27 7.36
C PHE A 42 -15.86 -17.94 7.34
N GLY A 43 -15.16 -16.81 7.20
CA GLY A 43 -15.81 -15.50 7.10
C GLY A 43 -15.90 -14.75 8.43
N LEU A 44 -15.46 -15.34 9.55
CA LEU A 44 -15.67 -14.77 10.88
C LEU A 44 -14.68 -13.65 11.25
N PHE A 45 -13.48 -13.65 10.67
CA PHE A 45 -12.46 -12.64 10.96
C PHE A 45 -11.95 -11.99 9.69
N LYS A 46 -11.81 -10.66 9.69
CA LYS A 46 -11.14 -9.95 8.58
C LYS A 46 -9.67 -10.30 8.57
N ASP A 47 -9.16 -10.66 7.40
CA ASP A 47 -7.73 -10.80 7.17
C ASP A 47 -7.07 -9.42 7.27
N ARG A 48 -6.06 -9.33 8.12
CA ARG A 48 -5.30 -8.10 8.35
C ARG A 48 -4.01 -8.05 7.56
N TYR A 49 -3.65 -9.13 6.86
CA TYR A 49 -2.45 -9.21 6.06
C TYR A 49 -2.73 -8.84 4.61
N LEU A 50 -1.87 -7.98 4.05
CA LEU A 50 -1.87 -7.72 2.62
C LEU A 50 -1.06 -8.80 1.91
N VAL A 51 -1.63 -9.35 0.85
CA VAL A 51 -1.03 -10.48 0.09
C VAL A 51 -0.40 -10.01 -1.22
N GLY A 52 -0.20 -8.70 -1.40
CA GLY A 52 0.46 -8.17 -2.59
C GLY A 52 0.21 -6.68 -2.83
N LEU A 53 0.74 -6.22 -3.96
CA LEU A 53 0.56 -4.88 -4.51
C LEU A 53 -0.65 -4.86 -5.46
N PRO A 54 -1.24 -3.67 -5.70
CA PRO A 54 -0.92 -2.37 -5.12
C PRO A 54 -1.44 -2.20 -3.68
N PHE A 55 -0.79 -1.32 -2.91
CA PHE A 55 -1.24 -1.02 -1.54
C PHE A 55 -2.50 -0.13 -1.53
N PRO A 56 -3.49 -0.39 -0.66
CA PRO A 56 -4.66 0.46 -0.52
C PRO A 56 -4.38 1.72 0.30
N GLN A 57 -4.89 2.87 -0.13
CA GLN A 57 -4.71 4.18 0.52
C GLN A 57 -5.79 4.52 1.55
N ASN A 58 -6.87 3.73 1.63
CA ASN A 58 -7.90 3.86 2.68
C ASN A 58 -7.61 2.99 3.93
N LYS A 59 -6.40 2.44 4.06
CA LYS A 59 -5.98 1.61 5.18
C LYS A 59 -4.62 2.05 5.70
N THR A 60 -4.45 1.96 7.02
CA THR A 60 -3.13 2.10 7.65
C THR A 60 -2.38 0.80 7.54
N LEU A 61 -1.13 0.85 7.06
CA LEU A 61 -0.27 -0.33 6.93
C LEU A 61 0.82 -0.32 7.99
N THR A 62 1.10 -1.47 8.58
CA THR A 62 2.21 -1.64 9.51
C THR A 62 3.38 -2.27 8.78
N THR A 63 4.47 -1.52 8.60
CA THR A 63 5.74 -2.06 8.11
C THR A 63 6.53 -2.66 9.25
N ARG A 64 7.10 -3.85 9.02
CA ARG A 64 8.00 -4.52 9.95
C ARG A 64 9.42 -4.41 9.41
N TYR A 65 10.29 -3.74 10.15
CA TYR A 65 11.71 -3.66 9.84
C TYR A 65 12.50 -4.47 10.87
N SER A 66 13.31 -5.42 10.40
CA SER A 66 14.19 -6.22 11.25
C SER A 66 15.64 -5.86 10.93
N SER A 67 16.41 -5.48 11.94
CA SER A 67 17.83 -5.15 11.83
C SER A 67 18.65 -5.92 12.86
N GLY A 68 19.90 -6.24 12.52
CA GLY A 68 20.80 -7.02 13.38
C GLY A 68 20.86 -8.49 13.00
N VAL A 69 21.77 -9.23 13.63
CA VAL A 69 22.04 -10.66 13.36
C VAL A 69 22.08 -11.43 14.68
N GLY A 70 21.50 -12.63 14.70
CA GLY A 70 21.51 -13.52 15.87
C GLY A 70 20.71 -12.94 17.04
N GLN A 71 21.29 -13.02 18.24
CA GLN A 71 20.64 -12.59 19.49
C GLN A 71 20.38 -11.08 19.59
N ASN A 72 21.02 -10.27 18.74
CA ASN A 72 20.85 -8.81 18.71
C ASN A 72 19.85 -8.36 17.62
N GLN A 73 18.93 -9.21 17.20
CA GLN A 73 17.90 -8.84 16.25
C GLN A 73 16.88 -7.91 16.91
N HIS A 74 16.78 -6.69 16.40
CA HIS A 74 15.74 -5.73 16.78
C HIS A 74 14.68 -5.66 15.68
N THR A 75 13.41 -5.78 16.07
CA THR A 75 12.28 -5.60 15.15
C THR A 75 11.54 -4.33 15.54
N SER A 76 11.43 -3.38 14.60
CA SER A 76 10.57 -2.21 14.75
C SER A 76 9.32 -2.33 13.87
N PHE A 77 8.24 -1.74 14.34
CA PHE A 77 6.97 -1.65 13.63
C PHE A 77 6.63 -0.18 13.45
N ASP A 78 6.35 0.20 12.21
CA ASP A 78 5.98 1.56 11.85
C ASP A 78 4.67 1.57 11.10
N GLU A 79 3.73 2.39 11.54
CA GLU A 79 2.49 2.64 10.83
C GLU A 79 2.70 3.72 9.77
N VAL A 80 2.40 3.36 8.52
CA VAL A 80 2.68 4.16 7.34
C VAL A 80 1.50 4.15 6.37
N VAL A 81 1.39 5.23 5.60
CA VAL A 81 0.55 5.32 4.40
C VAL A 81 1.46 5.37 3.20
N PHE A 82 1.18 4.52 2.20
CA PHE A 82 1.90 4.52 0.93
C PHE A 82 1.08 5.27 -0.12
N ILE A 83 1.66 6.28 -0.75
CA ILE A 83 1.03 7.05 -1.82
C ILE A 83 1.77 6.77 -3.13
N PRO A 84 1.10 6.26 -4.19
CA PRO A 84 1.75 6.00 -5.47
C PRO A 84 2.37 7.25 -6.08
N VAL A 85 3.55 7.11 -6.68
CA VAL A 85 4.24 8.24 -7.33
C VAL A 85 3.44 8.70 -8.56
N LEU A 86 3.39 10.02 -8.76
CA LEU A 86 2.73 10.63 -9.93
C LEU A 86 3.44 10.25 -11.25
N ASN A 87 2.68 10.30 -12.34
CA ASN A 87 3.11 10.03 -13.71
C ASN A 87 3.69 8.63 -13.93
N GLN A 88 3.34 7.67 -13.07
CA GLN A 88 3.80 6.29 -13.18
C GLN A 88 2.63 5.30 -13.09
N PRO A 89 2.72 4.16 -13.79
CA PRO A 89 1.78 3.07 -13.60
C PRO A 89 2.00 2.41 -12.23
N LEU A 90 0.97 1.75 -11.68
CA LEU A 90 1.07 1.06 -10.39
C LEU A 90 2.05 -0.12 -10.42
N SER A 91 2.28 -0.71 -11.60
CA SER A 91 3.28 -1.76 -11.80
C SER A 91 4.72 -1.31 -11.55
N SER A 92 5.00 -0.01 -11.50
CA SER A 92 6.32 0.51 -11.11
C SER A 92 6.66 0.22 -9.65
N ASN A 93 5.65 -0.08 -8.83
CA ASN A 93 5.75 -0.34 -7.40
C ASN A 93 6.49 0.76 -6.62
N ARG A 94 6.43 2.01 -7.09
CA ARG A 94 7.05 3.16 -6.41
C ARG A 94 6.04 3.94 -5.60
N TYR A 95 6.41 4.23 -4.36
CA TYR A 95 5.52 4.90 -3.40
C TYR A 95 6.29 5.92 -2.57
N TYR A 96 5.59 6.95 -2.16
CA TYR A 96 5.95 7.75 -0.99
C TYR A 96 5.39 7.07 0.26
N ALA A 97 6.24 6.66 1.18
CA ALA A 97 5.85 6.14 2.48
C ALA A 97 5.84 7.28 3.50
N ILE A 98 4.67 7.56 4.08
CA ILE A 98 4.47 8.62 5.06
C ILE A 98 4.23 8.00 6.42
N LYS A 99 5.07 8.35 7.41
CA LYS A 99 4.92 7.85 8.78
C LYS A 99 3.79 8.54 9.52
N LEU A 100 2.91 7.76 10.15
CA LEU A 100 1.70 8.30 10.79
C LEU A 100 1.90 8.69 12.27
N HIS A 101 2.81 8.02 12.97
CA HIS A 101 2.96 8.12 14.42
C HIS A 101 4.43 8.20 14.86
N GLY A 102 4.64 8.55 16.13
CA GLY A 102 5.96 8.66 16.75
C GLY A 102 6.66 9.99 16.48
N SER A 103 7.94 10.07 16.85
CA SER A 103 8.77 11.29 16.76
C SER A 103 8.99 11.79 15.33
N HIS A 104 8.92 10.89 14.34
CA HIS A 104 9.12 11.19 12.92
C HIS A 104 7.78 11.23 12.15
N LYS A 105 6.67 11.54 12.84
CA LYS A 105 5.35 11.67 12.20
C LYS A 105 5.42 12.70 11.06
N GLY A 106 4.81 12.35 9.93
CA GLY A 106 4.78 13.18 8.72
C GLY A 106 6.04 13.10 7.86
N TYR A 107 7.08 12.36 8.29
CA TYR A 107 8.27 12.16 7.47
C TYR A 107 7.91 11.32 6.26
N VAL A 108 8.47 11.72 5.12
CA VAL A 108 8.24 11.09 3.83
C VAL A 108 9.51 10.36 3.42
N TYR A 109 9.37 9.07 3.11
CA TYR A 109 10.41 8.23 2.56
C TYR A 109 10.00 7.85 1.14
N HIS A 110 10.97 7.77 0.22
CA HIS A 110 10.72 7.30 -1.13
C HIS A 110 11.15 5.83 -1.21
N THR A 111 10.25 4.95 -1.62
CA THR A 111 10.48 3.51 -1.75
C THR A 111 10.27 3.06 -3.18
#